data_AF-A0A9D2TE45-F1
#
_entry.id   AF-A0A9D2TE45-F1
#
_cell.length_a   1.000
_cell.length_b   1.000
_cell.length_c   1.000
_cell.angle_alpha   90.00
_cell.angle_beta   90.00
_cell.angle_gamma   90.00
#
_symmetry.space_group_name_H-M   'P 1'
#
loop_
_entity.id
_entity.type
_entity.pdbx_description
1 polymer ?
#
loop_
_entity_poly.entity_id
_entity_poly.type
_entity_poly.pdbx_seq_one_letter_code
_entity_poly.pdbx_strand_id
1 'polypeptide(L)' 'MITYEPFWHMLKASKETTYTLIYKHHISSSTIDRLRKNRPLNTTTLNDLCRIFNCNISDLICYKPSDQDQSL' A
#
# COMPACT_ATOMS: atom_id res chain seq x y z
N MET A 1 -2.05 11.32 9.15
CA MET A 1 -2.26 10.79 7.79
C MET A 1 -1.97 9.29 7.71
N ILE A 2 -2.65 8.56 6.81
CA ILE A 2 -2.31 7.15 6.52
C ILE A 2 -1.14 7.09 5.55
N THR A 3 -0.16 6.24 5.85
CA THR A 3 1.06 6.04 5.05
C THR A 3 1.20 4.59 4.62
N TYR A 4 1.82 4.37 3.46
CA TYR A 4 2.12 3.04 2.90
C TYR A 4 3.60 2.67 3.05
N GLU A 5 4.31 3.28 3.99
CA GLU A 5 5.71 2.95 4.27
C GLU A 5 5.91 1.46 4.60
N PRO A 6 5.09 0.81 5.47
CA PRO A 6 5.23 -0.61 5.77
C PRO A 6 5.12 -1.50 4.51
N PHE A 7 4.21 -1.15 3.60
CA PHE A 7 4.09 -1.82 2.30
C PHE A 7 5.41 -1.82 1.52
N TRP A 8 6.15 -0.71 1.47
CA TRP A 8 7.42 -0.65 0.73
C TRP A 8 8.53 -1.48 1.39
N HIS A 9 8.55 -1.52 2.73
CA HIS A 9 9.46 -2.41 3.46
C HIS A 9 9.16 -3.87 3.16
N MET A 10 7.89 -4.26 3.20
CA MET A 10 7.45 -5.61 2.86
C MET A 10 7.73 -5.96 1.40
N LEU A 11 7.47 -5.05 0.45
CA LEU A 11 7.78 -5.27 -0.96
C LEU A 11 9.27 -5.56 -1.14
N LYS A 12 10.15 -4.80 -0.46
CA LYS A 12 11.60 -4.98 -0.51
C LYS A 12 12.06 -6.29 0.13
N ALA A 13 11.37 -6.77 1.16
CA ALA A 13 11.64 -8.06 1.80
C ALA A 13 11.06 -9.26 1.02
N SER A 14 10.07 -9.01 0.15
CA SER A 14 9.42 -10.01 -0.68
C SER A 14 10.20 -10.30 -1.97
N LYS A 15 9.78 -11.33 -2.71
CA LYS A 15 10.26 -11.59 -4.09
C LYS A 15 9.52 -10.77 -5.14
N GLU A 16 8.49 -10.04 -4.75
CA GLU A 16 7.63 -9.27 -5.64
C GLU A 16 8.24 -7.86 -5.84
N THR A 17 7.97 -7.26 -6.99
CA THR A 17 8.40 -5.91 -7.36
C THR A 17 7.20 -5.12 -7.83
N THR A 18 7.33 -3.80 -8.01
CA THR A 18 6.24 -3.02 -8.64
C THR A 18 5.90 -3.53 -10.03
N TYR A 19 6.89 -4.08 -10.76
CA TYR A 19 6.66 -4.69 -12.05
C TYR A 19 5.78 -5.95 -11.93
N THR A 20 6.11 -6.87 -11.03
CA THR A 20 5.30 -8.08 -10.87
C THR A 20 3.90 -7.76 -10.33
N LEU A 21 3.76 -6.76 -9.45
CA LEU A 21 2.44 -6.28 -9.04
C LEU A 21 1.60 -5.80 -10.23
N ILE A 22 2.19 -5.08 -11.19
CA ILE A 22 1.47 -4.59 -12.37
C ILE A 22 1.14 -5.70 -13.36
N TYR A 23 2.13 -6.53 -13.72
CA TYR A 23 2.00 -7.46 -14.84
C TYR A 23 1.49 -8.85 -14.43
N LYS A 24 1.83 -9.32 -13.23
CA LYS A 24 1.42 -10.65 -12.73
C LYS A 24 0.17 -10.58 -11.87
N HIS A 25 0.05 -9.54 -11.04
CA HIS A 25 -1.07 -9.38 -10.10
C HIS A 25 -2.11 -8.34 -10.57
N HIS A 26 -1.94 -7.80 -11.78
CA HIS A 26 -2.87 -6.86 -12.42
C HIS A 26 -3.19 -5.60 -11.59
N ILE A 27 -2.28 -5.19 -10.70
CA ILE A 27 -2.41 -3.92 -9.98
C ILE A 27 -2.13 -2.78 -10.95
N SER A 28 -3.06 -1.84 -11.07
CA SER A 28 -2.90 -0.73 -12.00
C SER A 28 -1.69 0.15 -11.63
N SER A 29 -0.97 0.65 -12.64
CA SER A 29 0.15 1.58 -12.43
C SER A 29 -0.28 2.81 -11.62
N SER A 30 -1.52 3.27 -11.80
CA SER A 30 -2.10 4.38 -11.04
C SER A 30 -2.24 4.06 -9.55
N THR A 31 -2.50 2.81 -9.18
CA THR A 31 -2.51 2.34 -7.78
C THR A 31 -1.11 2.41 -7.18
N ILE A 32 -0.09 1.94 -7.90
CA ILE A 32 1.31 2.03 -7.46
C ILE A 32 1.72 3.50 -7.25
N ASP A 33 1.32 4.40 -8.14
CA ASP A 33 1.60 5.83 -7.99
C ASP A 33 0.88 6.48 -6.81
N ARG A 34 -0.33 6.01 -6.47
CA ARG A 34 -1.05 6.43 -5.26
C ARG A 34 -0.33 5.97 -4.00
N LEU A 35 0.14 4.72 -3.97
CA LEU A 35 0.95 4.18 -2.86
C LEU A 35 2.22 5.01 -2.63
N ARG A 36 2.92 5.41 -3.70
CA ARG A 36 4.13 6.26 -3.59
C ARG A 36 3.86 7.64 -3.01
N LYS A 37 2.67 8.19 -3.28
CA LYS A 37 2.27 9.54 -2.86
C LYS A 37 1.41 9.55 -1.60
N ASN A 38 1.28 8.42 -0.90
CA ASN A 38 0.38 8.27 0.26
C ASN A 38 -1.05 8.78 -0.01
N ARG A 39 -1.55 8.59 -1.23
CA ARG A 39 -2.92 8.99 -1.59
C ARG A 39 -3.90 7.93 -1.11
N PRO A 40 -5.13 8.31 -0.72
CA PRO A 40 -6.15 7.36 -0.31
C PRO A 40 -6.33 6.24 -1.34
N LEU A 41 -6.63 5.04 -0.87
CA LEU A 41 -7.00 3.87 -1.68
C LEU A 41 -8.32 3.30 -1.17
N ASN A 42 -9.00 2.52 -2.02
CA ASN A 42 -10.18 1.80 -1.56
C ASN A 42 -9.76 0.55 -0.75
N THR A 43 -10.65 0.07 0.09
CA THR A 43 -10.41 -1.11 0.93
C THR A 43 -10.27 -2.40 0.13
N THR A 44 -10.90 -2.48 -1.06
CA THR A 44 -10.76 -3.63 -1.97
C THR A 44 -9.33 -3.82 -2.45
N THR A 45 -8.66 -2.73 -2.85
CA THR A 45 -7.25 -2.72 -3.25
C THR A 45 -6.35 -3.13 -2.09
N LEU A 46 -6.64 -2.67 -0.87
CA LEU A 46 -5.90 -3.09 0.32
C LEU A 46 -6.08 -4.59 0.58
N ASN A 47 -7.30 -5.12 0.43
CA ASN A 47 -7.58 -6.54 0.54
C ASN A 47 -6.81 -7.37 -0.50
N ASP A 48 -6.75 -6.91 -1.76
CA ASP A 48 -6.00 -7.60 -2.81
C ASP A 48 -4.49 -7.63 -2.49
N LEU A 49 -3.94 -6.51 -1.99
CA LEU A 49 -2.55 -6.47 -1.52
C LEU A 49 -2.34 -7.43 -0.34
N CYS A 50 -3.24 -7.47 0.65
CA CYS A 50 -3.14 -8.44 1.75
C CYS A 50 -3.09 -9.88 1.23
N ARG A 51 -3.89 -10.21 0.20
CA ARG A 51 -3.92 -11.56 -0.41
C ARG A 51 -2.63 -11.88 -1.16
N ILE A 52 -2.03 -10.91 -1.85
CA ILE A 52 -0.78 -11.09 -2.58
C ILE A 52 0.39 -11.34 -1.62
N PHE A 53 0.46 -10.58 -0.53
CA PHE A 53 1.55 -10.65 0.44
C PHE A 53 1.28 -11.62 1.61
N ASN A 54 0.07 -12.17 1.70
CA ASN A 54 -0.40 -13.00 2.82
C ASN A 54 -0.13 -12.34 4.18
N CYS A 55 -0.57 -11.09 4.33
CA CYS A 55 -0.29 -10.26 5.50
C CYS A 55 -1.56 -9.64 6.09
N ASN A 56 -1.43 -9.07 7.29
CA ASN A 56 -2.50 -8.27 7.89
C ASN A 56 -2.47 -6.84 7.35
N ILE A 57 -3.60 -6.16 7.46
CA ILE A 57 -3.72 -4.76 7.00
C ILE A 57 -2.74 -3.83 7.71
N SER A 58 -2.45 -4.07 8.99
CA SER A 58 -1.45 -3.32 9.78
C SER A 58 -0.03 -3.44 9.24
N ASP A 59 0.27 -4.50 8.49
CA ASP A 59 1.58 -4.73 7.90
C ASP A 59 1.75 -3.95 6.59
N LEU A 60 0.65 -3.47 6.00
CA LEU A 60 0.65 -2.66 4.77
C LEU A 60 0.62 -1.15 5.06
N ILE A 61 -0.18 -0.74 6.04
CA ILE A 61 -0.48 0.67 6.30
C ILE A 61 -0.21 1.06 7.74
N CYS A 62 0.24 2.30 7.92
CA CYS A 62 0.49 2.88 9.24
C CYS A 62 -0.06 4.29 9.29
N TYR A 63 -0.77 4.60 10.38
CA TYR A 63 -1.12 5.98 10.71
C TYR A 63 0.09 6.71 11.28
N LYS A 64 0.43 7.86 10.68
CA LYS A 64 1.40 8.80 11.23
C LYS A 64 0.70 10.13 11.53
N PRO A 65 0.81 10.66 12.76
CA PRO A 65 0.28 11.99 13.08
C PRO A 65 0.78 13.02 12.06
N SER A 66 -0.12 13.88 11.59
CA SER A 66 0.20 14.95 10.65
C SER A 66 -0.50 16.23 11.09
N ASP A 67 0.18 17.37 10.98
CA ASP A 67 -0.42 18.69 11.23
C ASP A 67 -1.53 19.03 10.21
N GLN A 68 -1.65 18.25 9.14
CA GLN A 68 -2.71 18.35 8.13
C GLN A 68 -3.91 17.45 8.41
N ASP A 69 -3.91 16.70 9.52
CA ASP A 69 -5.06 15.86 9.88
C ASP A 69 -6.27 16.75 10.23
N GLN A 70 -7.47 16.29 9.85
CA GLN A 70 -8.70 16.97 10.21
C GLN A 70 -8.81 17.03 11.74
N SER A 71 -9.22 18.19 12.27
CA SER A 71 -9.56 18.32 13.68
C SER A 71 -10.67 17.33 14.05
N LEU A 72 -10.40 16.46 15.02
CA LEU A 72 -11.33 15.47 15.56
C LEU A 72 -12.27 16.09 16.59
#